data_AF-A0A9W6BNG9-F1
#
_entry.id   AF-A0A9W6BNG9-F1
#
_cell.length_a   1.000
_cell.length_b   1.000
_cell.length_c   1.000
_cell.angle_alpha   90.00
_cell.angle_beta   90.00
_cell.angle_gamma   90.00
#
_symmetry.space_group_name_H-M   'P 1'
#
loop_
_entity.id
_entity.type
_entity.pdbx_description
1 polymer ?
#
loop_
_entity_poly.entity_id
_entity_poly.type
_entity_poly.pdbx_seq_one_letter_code
_entity_poly.pdbx_strand_id
1 'polypeptide(L)'
;MELQTNQTYMDCAAEPGASYCQGPLVDRLQYVIDMRRRYSPPGMINGDGSINQEFFKPKRIVVLQPRCKWGKPQRDALYKGLEVHGVGKWREIAADFLKGGKWDDQQIRMHAARLLGSQSLARYVGWKGNREAVEREYARNKAIGEATGCWKGGMLVEDNHGTLRKYMEGLEQQQGQQQ
;
A
#
# COMPACT_ATOMS: atom_id res chain seq x y z
N MET A 1 -33.19 -29.93 34.84
CA MET A 1 -32.77 -29.16 33.66
C MET A 1 -31.29 -29.44 33.45
N GLU A 2 -31.00 -30.58 32.83
CA GLU A 2 -29.68 -30.89 32.30
C GLU A 2 -29.65 -30.35 30.87
N LEU A 3 -28.66 -29.52 30.57
CA LEU A 3 -28.34 -29.15 29.20
C LEU A 3 -26.97 -29.71 28.87
N GLN A 4 -27.02 -30.73 28.01
CA GLN A 4 -25.92 -31.33 27.30
C GLN A 4 -25.21 -30.25 26.46
N THR A 5 -23.88 -30.17 26.57
CA THR A 5 -23.04 -29.54 25.56
C THR A 5 -22.20 -30.60 24.88
N ASN A 6 -22.62 -30.92 23.65
CA ASN A 6 -21.85 -31.63 22.64
C ASN A 6 -20.59 -30.84 22.30
N GLN A 7 -19.43 -31.49 22.34
CA GLN A 7 -18.29 -31.08 21.53
C GLN A 7 -17.60 -32.32 20.96
N THR A 8 -18.20 -32.85 19.90
CA THR A 8 -17.54 -33.75 18.95
C THR A 8 -16.45 -32.94 18.24
N TYR A 9 -15.19 -33.33 18.40
CA TYR A 9 -14.11 -32.89 17.53
C TYR A 9 -13.29 -34.12 17.13
N MET A 10 -13.52 -34.53 15.89
CA MET A 10 -12.58 -35.11 14.94
C MET A 10 -11.60 -36.16 15.47
N ASP A 11 -11.98 -37.41 15.22
CA ASP A 11 -11.06 -38.54 15.02
C ASP A 11 -9.96 -38.16 14.02
N CYS A 12 -8.75 -37.91 14.53
CA CYS A 12 -7.53 -38.14 13.76
C CYS A 12 -6.97 -39.48 14.23
N ALA A 13 -7.14 -40.50 13.38
CA ALA A 13 -6.62 -41.84 13.57
C ALA A 13 -5.14 -41.80 13.96
N ALA A 14 -4.84 -42.14 15.21
CA ALA A 14 -3.49 -42.39 15.66
C ALA A 14 -3.09 -43.80 15.22
N GLU A 15 -2.07 -43.88 14.37
CA GLU A 15 -1.33 -45.09 14.01
C GLU A 15 -1.04 -45.97 15.25
N PRO A 16 -1.25 -47.30 15.19
CA PRO A 16 -0.96 -48.21 16.28
C PRO A 16 0.55 -48.44 16.36
N GLY A 17 1.28 -47.52 16.98
CA GLY A 17 2.73 -47.64 17.13
C GLY A 17 3.46 -46.49 17.83
N ALA A 18 2.80 -45.38 18.12
CA ALA A 18 3.41 -44.30 18.89
C ALA A 18 3.19 -44.53 20.39
N SER A 19 4.18 -45.12 21.06
CA SER A 19 4.28 -45.11 22.52
C SER A 19 4.48 -43.67 22.99
N TYR A 20 3.38 -42.96 23.22
CA TYR A 20 3.41 -41.69 23.93
C TYR A 20 3.75 -42.00 25.39
N CYS A 21 4.97 -41.64 25.78
CA CYS A 21 5.57 -41.86 27.08
C CYS A 21 4.55 -41.67 28.22
N GLN A 22 4.14 -42.78 28.86
CA GLN A 22 3.37 -42.76 30.09
C GLN A 22 4.31 -42.43 31.26
N GLY A 23 4.66 -41.15 31.40
CA GLY A 23 5.17 -40.61 32.66
C GLY A 23 4.01 -40.13 33.55
N PRO A 24 4.16 -40.12 34.89
CA PRO A 24 3.12 -39.62 35.78
C PRO A 24 2.79 -38.16 35.43
N LEU A 25 1.51 -37.80 35.30
CA LEU A 25 1.06 -36.46 34.86
C LEU A 25 1.61 -35.31 35.74
N VAL A 26 1.98 -35.60 36.98
CA VAL A 26 2.63 -34.68 37.93
C VAL A 26 4.03 -34.26 37.44
N ASP A 27 4.72 -35.14 36.71
CA ASP A 27 6.04 -34.92 36.12
C ASP A 27 5.96 -34.00 34.88
N ARG A 28 4.87 -34.07 34.12
CA ARG A 28 4.74 -33.25 32.90
C ARG A 28 4.65 -31.76 33.21
N LEU A 29 3.91 -31.36 34.24
CA LEU A 29 3.77 -29.95 34.60
C LEU A 29 5.11 -29.40 35.13
N GLN A 30 5.79 -30.17 35.98
CA GLN A 30 7.10 -29.79 36.50
C GLN A 30 8.14 -29.71 35.39
N TYR A 31 8.19 -30.70 34.49
CA TYR A 31 9.01 -30.68 33.29
C TYR A 31 8.76 -29.44 32.44
N VAL A 32 7.50 -29.07 32.20
CA VAL A 32 7.15 -27.86 31.44
C VAL A 32 7.63 -26.59 32.14
N ILE A 33 7.49 -26.50 33.47
CA ILE A 33 7.97 -25.36 34.26
C ILE A 33 9.50 -25.27 34.19
N ASP A 34 10.20 -26.40 34.31
CA ASP A 34 11.66 -26.46 34.28
C ASP A 34 12.20 -26.09 32.89
N MET A 35 11.57 -26.60 31.83
CA MET A 35 11.89 -26.25 30.45
C MET A 35 11.67 -24.76 30.19
N ARG A 36 10.55 -24.19 30.65
CA ARG A 36 10.28 -22.75 30.52
C ARG A 36 11.35 -21.93 31.24
N ARG A 37 11.70 -22.27 32.48
CA ARG A 37 12.71 -21.54 33.26
C ARG A 37 14.10 -21.61 32.61
N ARG A 38 14.47 -22.75 32.02
CA ARG A 38 15.79 -22.95 31.41
C ARG A 38 15.96 -22.25 30.07
N TYR A 39 14.91 -22.22 29.24
CA TYR A 39 15.03 -21.78 27.84
C TYR A 39 14.33 -20.46 27.52
N SER A 40 13.71 -19.81 28.50
CA SER A 40 13.02 -18.53 28.30
C SER A 40 13.87 -17.33 28.73
N PRO A 41 13.81 -16.20 27.99
CA PRO A 41 14.42 -14.95 28.41
C PRO A 41 13.90 -14.43 29.77
N PRO A 42 14.71 -13.65 30.52
CA PRO A 42 14.28 -13.05 31.78
C PRO A 42 13.02 -12.20 31.63
N GLY A 43 12.05 -12.40 32.53
CA GLY A 43 10.77 -11.68 32.53
C GLY A 43 9.67 -12.28 31.65
N MET A 44 9.97 -13.31 30.85
CA MET A 44 8.98 -14.04 30.04
C MET A 44 8.17 -15.05 30.85
N ILE A 45 8.71 -15.51 31.97
CA ILE A 45 8.11 -16.51 32.87
C ILE A 45 7.91 -15.88 34.25
N ASN A 46 6.75 -16.10 34.85
CA ASN A 46 6.40 -15.67 36.21
C ASN A 46 7.07 -16.58 37.27
N GLY A 47 7.09 -16.15 38.53
CA GLY A 47 7.71 -16.92 39.62
C GLY A 47 7.11 -18.32 39.83
N ASP A 48 5.81 -18.46 39.55
CA ASP A 48 5.05 -19.72 39.61
C ASP A 48 5.28 -20.66 38.41
N GLY A 49 6.09 -20.26 37.41
CA GLY A 49 6.34 -21.04 36.19
C GLY A 49 5.31 -20.85 35.07
N SER A 50 4.33 -19.96 35.26
CA SER A 50 3.39 -19.55 34.22
C SER A 50 4.02 -18.57 33.23
N ILE A 51 3.45 -18.45 32.02
CA ILE A 51 3.96 -17.53 30.98
C ILE A 51 3.45 -16.11 31.27
N ASN A 52 4.36 -15.14 31.27
CA ASN A 52 4.02 -13.73 31.40
C ASN A 52 3.49 -13.16 30.08
N GLN A 53 2.17 -13.08 29.91
CA GLN A 53 1.54 -12.55 28.69
C GLN A 53 1.89 -11.07 28.41
N GLU A 54 2.18 -10.28 29.45
CA GLU A 54 2.61 -8.87 29.31
C GLU A 54 3.97 -8.74 28.61
N PHE A 55 4.84 -9.75 28.74
CA PHE A 55 6.14 -9.76 28.09
C PHE A 55 6.03 -9.69 26.55
N PHE A 56 4.96 -10.29 25.99
CA PHE A 56 4.71 -10.35 24.56
C PHE A 56 3.89 -9.17 24.02
N LYS A 57 3.37 -8.31 24.90
CA LYS A 57 2.64 -7.12 24.45
C LYS A 57 3.64 -6.09 23.90
N PRO A 58 3.36 -5.49 22.72
CA PRO A 58 4.19 -4.41 22.18
C PRO A 58 4.28 -3.24 23.17
N LYS A 59 5.45 -3.05 23.80
CA LYS A 59 5.68 -2.00 24.81
C LYS A 59 5.72 -0.58 24.24
N ARG A 60 5.91 -0.46 22.92
CA ARG A 60 5.90 0.83 22.20
C ARG A 60 4.71 0.86 21.28
N ILE A 61 3.55 1.23 21.82
CA ILE A 61 2.48 1.81 21.00
C ILE A 61 2.98 3.21 20.65
N VAL A 62 3.76 3.31 19.57
CA VAL A 62 4.01 4.60 18.94
C VAL A 62 2.64 5.04 18.46
N VAL A 63 2.05 6.03 19.13
CA VAL A 63 0.86 6.72 18.63
C VAL A 63 1.29 7.33 17.31
N LEU A 64 1.01 6.62 16.20
CA LEU A 64 1.22 7.18 14.88
C LEU A 64 0.34 8.42 14.83
N GLN A 65 0.97 9.59 14.85
CA GLN A 65 0.34 10.84 14.43
C GLN A 65 -0.51 10.52 13.20
N PRO A 66 -1.82 10.85 13.19
CA PRO A 66 -2.70 10.47 12.11
C PRO A 66 -2.09 10.98 10.81
N ARG A 67 -1.59 10.05 9.98
CA ARG A 67 -1.01 10.40 8.68
C ARG A 67 -2.04 11.24 7.95
N CYS A 68 -1.65 12.43 7.53
CA CYS A 68 -2.49 13.26 6.66
C CYS A 68 -2.87 12.38 5.46
N LYS A 69 -4.16 12.09 5.30
CA LYS A 69 -4.65 11.24 4.21
C LYS A 69 -4.84 12.12 2.98
N TRP A 70 -4.45 11.60 1.81
CA TRP A 70 -4.69 12.30 0.56
C TRP A 70 -6.20 12.35 0.29
N GLY A 71 -6.79 13.53 0.41
CA GLY A 71 -8.22 13.74 0.23
C GLY A 71 -8.56 14.76 -0.85
N LYS A 72 -9.82 15.17 -0.86
CA LYS A 72 -10.33 16.22 -1.75
C LYS A 72 -9.53 17.53 -1.63
N PRO A 73 -9.17 18.04 -0.43
CA PRO A 73 -8.41 19.28 -0.32
C PRO A 73 -7.03 19.20 -0.97
N GLN A 74 -6.31 18.09 -0.79
CA GLN A 74 -4.99 17.89 -1.40
C GLN A 74 -5.10 17.74 -2.92
N ARG A 75 -6.14 17.09 -3.40
CA ARG A 75 -6.41 16.99 -4.84
C ARG A 75 -6.70 18.37 -5.45
N ASP A 76 -7.54 19.17 -4.81
CA ASP A 76 -7.89 20.51 -5.28
C ASP A 76 -6.68 21.46 -5.20
N ALA A 77 -5.83 21.31 -4.18
CA ALA A 77 -4.55 21.99 -4.07
C ALA A 77 -3.57 21.58 -5.18
N LEU A 78 -3.54 20.29 -5.56
CA LEU A 78 -2.69 19.82 -6.65
C LEU A 78 -3.11 20.40 -8.00
N TYR A 79 -4.41 20.55 -8.29
CA TYR A 79 -4.87 21.25 -9.49
C TYR A 79 -4.30 22.69 -9.56
N LYS A 80 -4.38 23.44 -8.47
CA LYS A 80 -3.79 24.79 -8.39
C LYS A 80 -2.27 24.79 -8.55
N GLY A 81 -1.60 23.79 -7.97
CA GLY A 81 -0.16 23.61 -8.12
C GLY A 81 0.26 23.36 -9.58
N LEU A 82 -0.48 22.53 -10.30
CA LEU A 82 -0.24 22.25 -11.72
C LEU A 82 -0.51 23.48 -12.61
N GLU A 83 -1.47 24.31 -12.23
CA GLU A 83 -1.77 25.56 -12.92
C GLU A 83 -0.65 26.60 -12.75
N VAL A 84 -0.15 26.79 -11.52
CA VAL A 84 0.83 27.83 -11.20
C VAL A 84 2.26 27.40 -11.54
N HIS A 85 2.68 26.22 -11.09
CA HIS A 85 4.07 25.76 -11.19
C HIS A 85 4.30 24.81 -12.37
N GLY A 86 3.29 24.01 -12.70
CA GLY A 86 3.39 23.00 -13.75
C GLY A 86 4.00 21.67 -13.30
N VAL A 87 3.97 20.71 -14.20
CA VAL A 87 4.50 19.36 -13.97
C VAL A 87 6.03 19.40 -13.87
N GLY A 88 6.56 18.78 -12.82
CA GLY A 88 8.00 18.68 -12.53
C GLY A 88 8.48 19.57 -11.38
N LYS A 89 7.67 20.55 -10.97
CA LYS A 89 7.97 21.50 -9.88
C LYS A 89 7.33 21.06 -8.55
N TRP A 90 7.64 19.83 -8.13
CA TRP A 90 6.95 19.16 -7.02
C TRP A 90 7.19 19.82 -5.67
N ARG A 91 8.42 20.30 -5.44
CA ARG A 91 8.81 20.96 -4.18
C ARG A 91 8.09 22.29 -4.00
N GLU A 92 7.99 23.06 -5.09
CA GLU A 92 7.28 24.33 -5.14
C GLU A 92 5.78 24.13 -4.91
N ILE A 93 5.18 23.13 -5.57
CA ILE A 93 3.78 22.74 -5.33
C ILE A 93 3.55 22.33 -3.87
N ALA A 94 4.46 21.54 -3.29
CA ALA A 94 4.37 21.12 -1.90
C ALA A 94 4.40 22.31 -0.93
N ALA A 95 5.36 23.22 -1.14
CA ALA A 95 5.58 24.39 -0.30
C ALA A 95 4.40 25.36 -0.33
N ASP A 96 3.81 25.60 -1.51
CA ASP A 96 2.79 26.61 -1.68
C ASP A 96 1.38 26.10 -1.39
N PHE A 97 1.05 24.89 -1.85
CA PHE A 97 -0.33 24.40 -1.90
C PHE A 97 -0.63 23.23 -0.97
N LEU A 98 0.38 22.43 -0.58
CA LEU A 98 0.18 21.23 0.25
C LEU A 98 0.72 21.40 1.67
N LYS A 99 0.54 22.59 2.24
CA LYS A 99 0.98 22.93 3.60
C LYS A 99 0.30 22.02 4.63
N GLY A 100 1.10 21.47 5.55
CA GLY A 100 0.61 20.63 6.66
C GLY A 100 0.68 19.12 6.43
N GLY A 101 1.00 18.65 5.22
CA GLY A 101 1.37 17.26 4.99
C GLY A 101 2.85 17.13 4.63
N LYS A 102 3.55 16.18 5.26
CA LYS A 102 4.90 15.77 4.83
C LYS A 102 4.78 14.90 3.58
N TRP A 103 4.43 15.52 2.46
CA TRP A 103 4.34 14.86 1.16
C TRP A 103 5.71 14.85 0.51
N ASP A 104 6.16 13.68 0.08
CA ASP A 104 7.37 13.58 -0.73
C ASP A 104 7.08 13.88 -2.22
N ASP A 105 8.14 14.23 -2.96
CA ASP A 105 8.04 14.56 -4.39
C ASP A 105 7.43 13.39 -5.20
N GLN A 106 7.68 12.15 -4.78
CA GLN A 106 7.18 10.95 -5.47
C GLN A 106 5.66 10.78 -5.29
N GLN A 107 5.11 11.04 -4.10
CA GLN A 107 3.69 11.00 -3.81
C GLN A 107 2.95 12.05 -4.64
N ILE A 108 3.46 13.27 -4.67
CA ILE A 108 2.88 14.36 -5.46
C ILE A 108 2.89 13.98 -6.95
N ARG A 109 4.03 13.46 -7.45
CA ARG A 109 4.15 12.96 -8.83
C ARG A 109 3.14 11.85 -9.13
N MET A 110 2.97 10.88 -8.23
CA MET A 110 2.01 9.78 -8.41
C MET A 110 0.55 10.27 -8.45
N HIS A 111 0.22 11.28 -7.64
CA HIS A 111 -1.10 11.90 -7.68
C HIS A 111 -1.31 12.74 -8.95
N ALA A 112 -0.29 13.46 -9.41
CA ALA A 112 -0.34 14.18 -10.68
C ALA A 112 -0.50 13.23 -11.88
N ALA A 113 0.21 12.10 -11.89
CA ALA A 113 0.08 11.04 -12.88
C ALA A 113 -1.36 10.51 -12.99
N ARG A 114 -2.02 10.30 -11.85
CA ARG A 114 -3.43 9.90 -11.80
C ARG A 114 -4.37 10.99 -12.29
N LEU A 115 -4.10 12.26 -11.95
CA LEU A 115 -4.92 13.38 -12.43
C LEU A 115 -4.85 13.54 -13.94
N LEU A 116 -3.66 13.41 -14.52
CA LEU A 116 -3.46 13.50 -15.97
C LEU A 116 -3.82 12.20 -16.70
N GLY A 117 -4.02 11.09 -15.99
CA GLY A 117 -4.28 9.79 -16.61
C GLY A 117 -3.08 9.25 -17.36
N SER A 118 -1.84 9.54 -16.92
CA SER A 118 -0.62 9.06 -17.57
C SER A 118 0.42 8.63 -16.54
N GLN A 119 0.92 7.39 -16.66
CA GLN A 119 1.93 6.87 -15.73
C GLN A 119 3.27 7.61 -15.87
N SER A 120 3.67 7.90 -17.11
CA SER A 120 4.89 8.65 -17.40
C SER A 120 4.56 10.13 -17.60
N LEU A 121 5.09 10.97 -16.72
CA LEU A 121 5.00 12.42 -16.83
C LEU A 121 6.13 13.06 -17.63
N ALA A 122 7.01 12.26 -18.27
CA ALA A 122 8.16 12.78 -19.01
C ALA A 122 7.76 13.73 -20.16
N ARG A 123 6.63 13.45 -20.82
CA ARG A 123 6.05 14.30 -21.89
C ARG A 123 5.42 15.59 -21.39
N TYR A 124 5.21 15.70 -20.07
CA TYR A 124 4.52 16.82 -19.45
C TYR A 124 5.49 17.75 -18.72
N VAL A 125 6.81 17.56 -18.78
CA VAL A 125 7.76 18.44 -18.06
C VAL A 125 7.55 19.90 -18.47
N GLY A 126 7.23 20.74 -17.49
CA GLY A 126 6.93 22.16 -17.71
C GLY A 126 5.50 22.47 -18.18
N TRP A 127 4.69 21.46 -18.50
CA TRP A 127 3.28 21.64 -18.86
C TRP A 127 2.51 22.24 -17.68
N LYS A 128 1.66 23.23 -17.98
CA LYS A 128 0.77 23.91 -17.04
C LYS A 128 -0.67 23.83 -17.53
N GLY A 129 -1.60 23.65 -16.61
CA GLY A 129 -3.01 23.63 -16.93
C GLY A 129 -3.87 23.80 -15.70
N ASN A 130 -4.96 24.53 -15.86
CA ASN A 130 -6.03 24.60 -14.88
C ASN A 130 -6.79 23.26 -14.82
N ARG A 131 -7.79 23.18 -13.94
CA ARG A 131 -8.56 21.95 -13.74
C ARG A 131 -9.17 21.40 -15.03
N GLU A 132 -9.78 22.26 -15.84
CA GLU A 132 -10.42 21.86 -17.10
C GLU A 132 -9.38 21.33 -18.10
N ALA A 133 -8.20 21.96 -18.18
CA ALA A 133 -7.11 21.46 -19.00
C ALA A 133 -6.62 20.09 -18.54
N VAL A 134 -6.49 19.86 -17.24
CA VAL A 134 -6.10 18.55 -16.68
C VAL A 134 -7.16 17.49 -16.99
N GLU A 135 -8.46 17.81 -16.85
CA GLU A 135 -9.55 16.89 -17.16
C GLU A 135 -9.63 16.57 -18.66
N ARG A 136 -9.39 17.55 -19.53
CA ARG A 136 -9.23 17.32 -20.98
C ARG A 136 -8.04 16.42 -21.28
N GLU A 137 -6.92 16.64 -20.61
CA GLU A 137 -5.72 15.84 -20.80
C GLU A 137 -5.92 14.39 -20.35
N TYR A 138 -6.61 14.19 -19.24
CA TYR A 138 -7.06 12.87 -18.79
C TYR A 138 -7.94 12.19 -19.84
N ALA A 139 -8.94 12.90 -20.37
CA ALA A 139 -9.82 12.36 -21.41
C ALA A 139 -9.05 12.00 -22.68
N ARG A 140 -8.09 12.85 -23.10
CA ARG A 140 -7.20 12.57 -24.23
C ARG A 140 -6.37 11.31 -24.00
N ASN A 141 -5.69 11.22 -22.85
CA ASN A 141 -4.87 10.05 -22.52
C ASN A 141 -5.70 8.77 -22.41
N LYS A 142 -6.93 8.87 -21.89
CA LYS A 142 -7.88 7.77 -21.85
C LYS A 142 -8.25 7.29 -23.25
N ALA A 143 -8.65 8.19 -24.15
CA ALA A 143 -9.00 7.84 -25.51
C ALA A 143 -7.84 7.17 -26.26
N ILE A 144 -6.61 7.69 -26.10
CA ILE A 144 -5.41 7.08 -26.68
C ILE A 144 -5.18 5.68 -26.08
N GLY A 145 -5.25 5.55 -24.76
CA GLY A 145 -5.04 4.27 -24.08
C GLY A 145 -6.09 3.21 -24.46
N GLU A 146 -7.33 3.61 -24.68
CA GLU A 146 -8.40 2.74 -25.17
C GLU A 146 -8.15 2.33 -26.63
N ALA A 147 -7.71 3.26 -27.49
CA ALA A 147 -7.40 2.97 -28.88
C ALA A 147 -6.18 2.05 -29.07
N THR A 148 -5.16 2.16 -28.21
CA THR A 148 -3.92 1.38 -28.32
C THR A 148 -3.88 0.15 -27.41
N GLY A 149 -4.91 -0.08 -26.59
CA GLY A 149 -4.90 -1.12 -25.54
C GLY A 149 -3.91 -0.85 -24.39
N CYS A 150 -3.43 0.39 -24.27
CA CYS A 150 -2.44 0.82 -23.27
C CYS A 150 -3.06 1.47 -22.02
N TRP A 151 -4.39 1.42 -21.86
CA TRP A 151 -5.08 1.91 -20.66
C TRP A 151 -5.07 0.87 -19.53
N LYS A 152 -4.34 1.13 -18.45
CA LYS A 152 -4.23 0.23 -17.29
C LYS A 152 -4.35 1.00 -15.98
N GLY A 153 -5.25 0.55 -15.10
CA GLY A 153 -5.40 1.15 -13.77
C GLY A 153 -5.77 2.64 -13.77
N GLY A 154 -6.51 3.10 -14.79
CA GLY A 154 -6.89 4.51 -14.94
C GLY A 154 -5.78 5.42 -15.47
N MET A 155 -4.73 4.85 -16.07
CA MET A 155 -3.62 5.61 -16.64
C MET A 155 -3.17 5.00 -17.97
N LEU A 156 -2.64 5.87 -18.82
CA LEU A 156 -1.91 5.54 -20.03
C LEU A 156 -0.51 5.01 -19.67
N VAL A 157 -0.19 3.81 -20.11
CA VAL A 157 1.04 3.06 -19.79
C VAL A 157 1.80 2.69 -21.06
N GLU A 158 3.13 2.68 -21.02
CA GLU A 158 3.95 2.19 -22.14
C GLU A 158 4.07 0.65 -22.10
N ASP A 159 3.96 0.01 -23.26
CA ASP A 159 4.11 -1.42 -23.43
C ASP A 159 5.48 -1.79 -24.00
N ASN A 160 5.86 -3.06 -23.87
CA ASN A 160 7.16 -3.56 -24.36
C ASN A 160 7.27 -3.55 -25.90
N HIS A 161 6.14 -3.48 -26.60
CA HIS A 161 6.09 -3.43 -28.06
C HIS A 161 6.21 -2.01 -28.63
N GLY A 162 6.21 -0.98 -27.76
CA GLY A 162 6.30 0.43 -28.16
C GLY A 162 5.07 0.92 -28.92
N THR A 163 3.92 0.29 -28.73
CA THR A 163 2.65 0.58 -29.42
C THR A 163 2.23 2.02 -29.17
N LEU A 164 2.29 2.46 -27.92
CA LEU A 164 1.95 3.84 -27.55
C LEU A 164 2.89 4.85 -28.21
N ARG A 165 4.20 4.56 -28.25
CA ARG A 165 5.20 5.45 -28.83
C ARG A 165 4.95 5.68 -30.32
N LYS A 166 4.76 4.58 -31.07
CA LYS A 166 4.45 4.63 -32.51
C LYS A 166 3.16 5.39 -32.81
N TYR A 167 2.12 5.17 -31.99
CA TYR A 167 0.85 5.85 -32.14
C TYR A 167 0.99 7.37 -31.92
N MET A 168 1.73 7.79 -30.88
CA MET A 168 1.98 9.20 -30.59
C MET A 168 2.81 9.89 -31.70
N GLU A 169 3.88 9.25 -32.17
CA GLU A 169 4.69 9.75 -33.29
C GLU A 169 3.84 9.94 -34.56
N GLY A 170 2.92 9.01 -34.83
CA GLY A 170 1.98 9.13 -35.96
C GLY A 170 1.00 10.30 -35.83
N LEU A 171 0.52 10.59 -34.61
CA LEU A 171 -0.34 11.75 -34.35
C LEU A 171 0.41 13.08 -34.55
N GLU A 172 1.65 13.17 -34.06
CA GLU A 172 2.48 14.37 -34.21
C GLU A 172 2.75 14.67 -35.70
N GLN A 173 3.02 13.65 -36.50
CA GLN A 173 3.22 13.79 -37.94
C GLN A 173 1.96 14.26 -38.68
N GLN A 174 0.78 13.79 -38.28
CA GLN A 174 -0.49 14.22 -38.87
C GLN A 174 -0.84 15.67 -38.52
N GLN A 175 -0.51 16.12 -37.30
CA GLN A 175 -0.75 17.51 -36.87
C GLN A 175 0.22 18.50 -37.54
N GLY A 176 1.45 18.08 -37.82
CA GLY A 176 2.43 18.91 -38.54
C GLY A 176 2.17 19.05 -40.04
N GLN A 177 1.38 18.17 -40.65
CA GLN A 177 1.03 18.23 -42.08
C GLN A 177 -0.24 19.07 -42.37
N GLN A 178 -0.98 19.48 -41.34
CA GLN A 178 -2.18 20.31 -41.45
C GLN A 178 -1.94 21.80 -41.17
N GLN A 179 -0.68 22.21 -41.00
CA GLN A 179 -0.24 23.61 -40.91
C GLN A 179 0.53 23.99 -42.16
#